data_AF-A0A090TDM6-F1
#
_entry.id   AF-A0A090TDM6-F1
#
_cell.length_a   1.000
_cell.length_b   1.000
_cell.length_c   1.000
_cell.angle_alpha   90.00
_cell.angle_beta   90.00
_cell.angle_gamma   90.00
#
_symmetry.space_group_name_H-M   'P 1'
#
loop_
_entity.id
_entity.type
_entity.pdbx_description
1 polymer ?
#
loop_
_entity_poly.entity_id
_entity_poly.type
_entity_poly.pdbx_seq_one_letter_code
_entity_poly.pdbx_strand_id
1 'polypeptide(L)'
;MKQGNVLVLKVYIVVTTLALSFTSFADNPLTIKGTVPAVYQVKQGDTLWGISSLYLHSPWRWPELWNHNKHIGDPDLIYPGDKLILTWLMANRG
;
A
#
# COMPACT_ATOMS: atom_id res chain seq x y z
N MET A 1 -7.97 -13.71 62.91
CA MET A 1 -7.77 -14.52 61.69
C MET A 1 -9.15 -14.80 61.10
N LYS A 2 -9.55 -14.52 59.86
CA LYS A 2 -8.86 -14.23 58.60
C LYS A 2 -9.61 -13.12 57.85
N GLN A 3 -8.99 -11.97 57.69
CA GLN A 3 -9.45 -10.86 56.83
C GLN A 3 -8.75 -10.98 55.46
N GLY A 4 -8.83 -12.17 54.84
CA GLY A 4 -7.86 -12.59 53.83
C GLY A 4 -8.36 -12.74 52.39
N ASN A 5 -9.68 -12.73 52.12
CA ASN A 5 -10.18 -13.33 50.87
C ASN A 5 -11.16 -12.46 50.06
N VAL A 6 -11.62 -11.31 50.58
CA VAL A 6 -12.55 -10.44 49.82
C VAL A 6 -11.80 -9.59 48.76
N LEU A 7 -10.52 -9.30 48.99
CA LEU A 7 -9.68 -8.57 48.03
C LEU A 7 -9.43 -9.39 46.75
N VAL A 8 -9.20 -10.71 46.90
CA VAL A 8 -8.95 -11.64 45.78
C VAL A 8 -10.19 -11.81 44.90
N LEU A 9 -11.39 -11.80 45.51
CA LEU A 9 -12.66 -11.97 44.79
C LEU A 9 -13.04 -10.72 43.97
N LYS A 10 -12.68 -9.50 44.44
CA LYS A 10 -12.91 -8.25 43.71
C LYS A 10 -11.94 -8.03 42.55
N VAL A 11 -10.70 -8.54 42.66
CA VAL A 11 -9.73 -8.53 41.55
C VAL A 11 -10.22 -9.40 40.39
N TYR A 12 -10.88 -10.53 40.69
CA TYR A 12 -11.37 -11.45 39.65
C TYR A 12 -12.45 -10.86 38.74
N ILE A 13 -13.31 -9.98 39.28
CA ILE A 13 -14.42 -9.38 38.52
C ILE A 13 -13.93 -8.25 37.58
N VAL A 14 -12.86 -7.55 37.96
CA VAL A 14 -12.28 -6.46 37.15
C VAL A 14 -11.48 -7.00 35.95
N VAL A 15 -10.90 -8.19 36.07
CA VAL A 15 -10.09 -8.80 35.00
C VAL A 15 -10.96 -9.40 33.88
N THR A 16 -12.24 -9.70 34.13
CA THR A 16 -13.14 -10.28 33.11
C THR A 16 -13.77 -9.26 32.14
N THR A 17 -13.68 -7.94 32.39
CA THR A 17 -14.31 -6.92 31.52
C THR A 17 -13.34 -6.23 30.55
N LEU A 18 -12.06 -6.63 30.52
CA LEU A 18 -11.03 -5.98 29.70
C LEU A 18 -10.46 -6.93 28.64
N ALA A 19 -11.32 -7.51 27.81
CA ALA A 19 -10.89 -8.34 26.68
C ALA A 19 -11.79 -8.21 25.44
N LEU A 20 -12.47 -7.06 25.27
CA LEU A 20 -13.39 -6.81 24.14
C LEU A 20 -12.85 -5.82 23.10
N SER A 21 -11.53 -5.63 23.04
CA SER A 21 -10.92 -4.76 22.03
C SER A 21 -9.73 -5.43 21.36
N PHE A 22 -9.91 -6.65 20.86
CA PHE A 22 -9.11 -7.06 19.71
C PHE A 22 -9.71 -6.38 18.48
N THR A 23 -9.14 -5.23 18.15
CA THR A 23 -9.34 -4.55 16.87
C THR A 23 -9.28 -5.60 15.76
N SER A 24 -10.33 -5.67 14.95
CA SER A 24 -10.44 -6.57 13.82
C SER A 24 -9.20 -6.42 12.93
N PHE A 25 -8.39 -7.47 12.80
CA PHE A 25 -7.39 -7.51 11.75
C PHE A 25 -8.19 -7.83 10.50
N ALA A 26 -8.51 -6.80 9.72
CA ALA A 26 -9.01 -7.00 8.38
C ALA A 26 -7.89 -7.64 7.57
N ASP A 27 -7.80 -8.98 7.63
CA ASP A 27 -7.11 -9.77 6.64
C ASP A 27 -7.94 -9.63 5.35
N ASN A 28 -7.78 -8.51 4.65
CA ASN A 28 -8.12 -8.47 3.25
C ASN A 28 -7.14 -9.44 2.60
N PRO A 29 -7.59 -10.62 2.11
CA PRO A 29 -6.68 -11.46 1.36
C PRO A 29 -6.31 -10.63 0.14
N LEU A 30 -5.10 -10.08 0.16
CA LEU A 30 -4.48 -9.53 -1.04
C LEU A 30 -4.34 -10.74 -1.95
N THR A 31 -5.38 -10.96 -2.76
CA THR A 31 -5.35 -11.89 -3.87
C THR A 31 -4.45 -11.23 -4.89
N ILE A 32 -3.14 -11.22 -4.61
CA ILE A 32 -2.11 -10.87 -5.57
C ILE A 32 -1.98 -12.10 -6.46
N LYS A 33 -2.99 -12.31 -7.33
CA LYS A 33 -2.67 -12.84 -8.65
C LYS A 33 -1.59 -11.90 -9.16
N GLY A 34 -0.34 -12.35 -9.33
CA GLY A 34 0.84 -11.59 -9.74
C GLY A 34 0.58 -10.56 -10.84
N THR A 35 -0.04 -9.45 -10.46
CA THR A 35 -0.56 -8.40 -11.31
C THR A 35 0.07 -7.18 -10.72
N VAL A 36 1.28 -6.93 -11.18
CA VAL A 36 1.91 -5.64 -10.99
C VAL A 36 0.87 -4.59 -11.37
N PRO A 37 0.59 -3.61 -10.49
CA PRO A 37 -0.54 -2.73 -10.68
C PRO A 37 -0.43 -2.07 -12.05
N ALA A 38 -1.50 -2.19 -12.82
CA ALA A 38 -1.68 -1.56 -14.12
C ALA A 38 -1.39 -0.05 -14.09
N VAL A 39 -1.53 0.55 -12.91
CA VAL A 39 -1.46 1.98 -12.65
C VAL A 39 -0.63 2.23 -11.40
N TYR A 40 0.35 3.11 -11.51
CA TYR A 40 1.12 3.65 -10.40
C TYR A 40 0.56 5.02 -9.99
N GLN A 41 0.44 5.25 -8.69
CA GLN A 41 0.10 6.58 -8.16
C GLN A 41 1.38 7.30 -7.76
N VAL A 42 1.64 8.45 -8.39
CA VAL A 42 2.81 9.29 -8.15
C VAL A 42 2.82 9.76 -6.69
N LYS A 43 3.99 9.71 -6.06
CA LYS A 43 4.24 10.18 -4.69
C LYS A 43 5.15 11.41 -4.72
N GLN A 44 5.22 12.08 -3.58
CA GLN A 44 6.13 13.22 -3.42
C GLN A 44 7.58 12.81 -3.63
N GLY A 45 8.27 13.52 -4.54
CA GLY A 45 9.67 13.26 -4.90
C GLY A 45 9.87 12.24 -6.03
N ASP A 46 8.80 11.67 -6.58
CA ASP A 46 8.89 10.79 -7.74
C ASP A 46 9.24 11.58 -9.01
N THR A 47 9.92 10.89 -9.92
CA THR A 47 10.20 11.35 -11.28
C THR A 47 9.87 10.23 -12.25
N LEU A 48 9.52 10.55 -13.50
CA LEU A 48 9.35 9.52 -14.53
C LEU A 48 10.60 8.65 -14.67
N TRP A 49 11.77 9.24 -14.47
CA TRP A 49 13.06 8.55 -14.49
C TRP A 49 13.17 7.50 -13.37
N GLY A 50 12.88 7.89 -12.13
CA GLY A 50 12.89 6.99 -10.97
C GLY A 50 11.84 5.88 -11.08
N ILE A 51 10.62 6.24 -11.49
CA ILE A 51 9.53 5.27 -11.70
C ILE A 51 9.91 4.27 -12.80
N SER A 52 10.52 4.72 -13.89
CA SER A 52 10.99 3.84 -14.97
C SER A 52 12.11 2.92 -14.52
N SER A 53 13.01 3.39 -13.67
CA SER A 53 14.04 2.54 -13.06
C SER A 53 13.41 1.41 -12.23
N LEU A 54 12.40 1.73 -11.41
CA LEU A 54 11.74 0.79 -10.50
C LEU A 54 10.85 -0.23 -11.24
N TYR A 55 10.03 0.24 -12.17
CA TYR A 55 8.97 -0.58 -12.78
C TYR A 55 9.27 -1.07 -14.19
N LEU A 56 10.19 -0.41 -14.91
CA LEU A 56 10.57 -0.78 -16.28
C LEU A 56 11.99 -1.37 -16.35
N HIS A 57 12.65 -1.53 -15.20
CA HIS A 57 14.05 -1.96 -15.05
C HIS A 57 15.06 -1.13 -15.85
N SER A 58 14.66 0.05 -16.32
CA SER A 58 15.51 0.93 -17.09
C SER A 58 15.02 2.36 -16.94
N PRO A 59 15.86 3.25 -16.39
CA PRO A 59 15.53 4.68 -16.30
C PRO A 59 15.26 5.29 -17.68
N TRP A 60 15.96 4.81 -18.72
CA TRP A 60 15.87 5.31 -20.11
C TRP A 60 14.53 5.06 -20.78
N ARG A 61 13.65 4.26 -20.17
CA ARG A 61 12.29 4.02 -20.65
C ARG A 61 11.29 5.08 -20.20
N TRP A 62 11.73 6.13 -19.51
CA TRP A 62 10.86 7.25 -19.14
C TRP A 62 10.12 7.90 -20.34
N PRO A 63 10.70 8.04 -21.56
CA PRO A 63 9.97 8.61 -22.68
C PRO A 63 8.83 7.68 -23.14
N GLU A 64 9.05 6.36 -23.08
CA GLU A 64 8.06 5.34 -23.39
C GLU A 64 6.93 5.36 -22.36
N LEU A 65 7.27 5.44 -21.06
CA LEU A 65 6.30 5.60 -19.98
C LEU A 65 5.42 6.83 -20.22
N TRP A 66 6.02 7.98 -20.53
CA TRP A 66 5.27 9.19 -20.87
C TRP A 66 4.43 9.03 -22.14
N ASN A 67 4.93 8.30 -23.14
CA ASN A 67 4.18 8.06 -24.37
C ASN A 67 2.86 7.30 -24.17
N HIS A 68 2.78 6.47 -23.14
CA HIS A 68 1.53 5.82 -22.73
C HIS A 68 0.64 6.67 -21.82
N ASN A 69 1.13 7.82 -21.36
CA ASN A 69 0.48 8.71 -20.40
C ASN A 69 0.36 10.14 -20.94
N LYS A 70 -0.04 10.29 -22.21
CA LYS A 70 -0.17 11.59 -22.89
C LYS A 70 -1.23 12.54 -22.33
N HIS A 71 -2.05 12.07 -21.38
CA HIS A 71 -2.89 12.96 -20.58
C HIS A 71 -2.05 13.91 -19.73
N ILE A 72 -0.79 13.56 -19.46
CA ILE A 72 0.21 14.44 -18.86
C ILE A 72 0.89 15.19 -20.01
N GLY A 73 0.51 16.46 -20.19
CA GLY A 73 0.98 17.29 -21.31
C GLY A 73 2.48 17.59 -21.27
N ASP A 74 3.04 17.69 -20.07
CA ASP A 74 4.46 17.95 -19.84
C ASP A 74 5.06 16.83 -18.96
N PRO A 75 6.06 16.06 -19.44
CA PRO A 75 6.65 14.96 -18.70
C PRO A 75 7.31 15.36 -17.38
N ASP A 76 7.72 16.63 -17.24
CA ASP A 76 8.34 17.13 -16.01
C ASP A 76 7.29 17.53 -14.96
N LEU A 77 6.02 17.66 -15.35
CA LEU A 77 4.92 18.07 -14.47
C LEU A 77 4.09 16.87 -13.98
N ILE A 78 4.75 15.91 -13.33
CA ILE A 78 4.05 14.87 -12.56
C ILE A 78 3.90 15.29 -11.10
N TYR A 79 2.71 15.06 -10.54
CA TYR A 79 2.37 15.48 -9.18
C TYR A 79 1.91 14.32 -8.30
N PRO A 80 2.10 14.41 -6.97
CA PRO A 80 1.55 13.45 -6.04
C PRO A 80 0.05 13.25 -6.25
N GLY A 81 -0.36 12.01 -6.48
CA GLY A 81 -1.73 11.65 -6.78
C GLY A 81 -2.01 11.33 -8.25
N ASP A 82 -1.13 11.73 -9.17
CA ASP A 82 -1.25 11.39 -10.59
C ASP A 82 -1.20 9.88 -10.81
N LYS A 83 -1.92 9.44 -11.84
CA LYS A 83 -2.02 8.03 -12.21
C LYS A 83 -1.24 7.79 -13.50
N LEU A 84 -0.21 6.95 -13.40
CA LEU A 84 0.63 6.52 -14.50
C LEU A 84 0.33 5.06 -14.86
N ILE A 85 -0.07 4.82 -16.10
CA ILE A 85 -0.28 3.48 -16.64
C ILE A 85 1.09 2.84 -16.91
N LEU A 86 1.34 1.69 -16.29
CA LEU A 86 2.57 0.89 -16.44
C LEU A 86 2.36 -0.20 -17.52
N THR A 87 2.14 0.21 -18.78
CA THR A 87 1.70 -0.69 -19.87
C THR A 87 2.67 -1.85 -20.18
N TRP A 88 3.98 -1.71 -19.96
CA TRP A 88 4.98 -2.75 -20.29
C TRP A 88 4.75 -4.10 -19.58
N LEU A 89 4.06 -4.10 -18.43
CA LEU A 89 3.74 -5.33 -17.68
C LEU A 89 2.58 -6.13 -18.28
N MET A 90 1.81 -5.54 -19.18
CA MET A 90 0.68 -6.21 -19.84
C MET A 90 1.09 -6.82 -21.18
N ALA A 91 2.02 -6.19 -21.90
CA ALA A 91 2.45 -6.63 -23.22
C ALA A 91 3.36 -7.87 -23.21
N ASN A 92 4.08 -8.11 -22.10
CA ASN A 92 5.01 -9.24 -21.97
C ASN A 92 4.41 -10.50 -21.32
N ARG A 93 3.07 -10.58 -21.22
CA ARG A 93 2.34 -11.79 -20.86
C ARG A 93 1.73 -12.43 -22.10
N GLY A 94 2.59 -12.99 -22.94
CA GLY A 94 2.25 -13.97 -23.98
C GLY A 94 2.60 -15.37 -23.52
#